data_AF-A0A7K6MP46-F1
#
_entry.id   AF-A0A7K6MP46-F1
#
_cell.length_a   1.000
_cell.length_b   1.000
_cell.length_c   1.000
_cell.angle_alpha   90.00
_cell.angle_beta   90.00
_cell.angle_gamma   90.00
#
_symmetry.space_group_name_H-M   'P 1'
#
loop_
_entity.id
_entity.type
_entity.pdbx_description
1 polymer ?
#
loop_
_entity_poly.entity_id
_entity_poly.type
_entity_poly.pdbx_seq_one_letter_code
_entity_poly.pdbx_strand_id
1 'polypeptide(L)'
;MWAAGVILYILLCGFPPFRSQDRDQEELFQIIQLGHYEFLSPYWDNISAAAKDLITRLLIVDPQKRYTARQVLQHPWIRTAG
;
A
#
# COMPACT_ATOMS: atom_id res chain seq x y z
N MET A 1 6.09 0.49 9.32
CA MET A 1 4.77 0.05 8.81
C MET A 1 4.44 0.65 7.45
N TRP A 2 4.45 1.98 7.28
CA TRP A 2 4.24 2.61 5.97
C TRP A 2 5.16 2.06 4.88
N ALA A 3 6.48 2.04 5.14
CA ALA A 3 7.46 1.46 4.20
C ALA A 3 7.17 -0.01 3.83
N ALA A 4 6.64 -0.80 4.77
CA ALA A 4 6.25 -2.18 4.49
C ALA A 4 5.05 -2.25 3.55
N GLY A 5 4.08 -1.34 3.68
CA GLY A 5 2.97 -1.21 2.73
C GLY A 5 3.44 -0.83 1.34
N VAL A 6 4.39 0.11 1.23
CA VAL A 6 4.99 0.51 -0.06
C VAL A 6 5.73 -0.68 -0.71
N ILE A 7 6.55 -1.40 0.06
CA ILE A 7 7.27 -2.58 -0.44
C ILE A 7 6.28 -3.66 -0.87
N LEU A 8 5.26 -3.95 -0.06
CA LEU A 8 4.25 -4.95 -0.39
C LEU A 8 3.49 -4.61 -1.67
N TYR A 9 3.12 -3.33 -1.85
CA TYR A 9 2.49 -2.86 -3.09
C TYR A 9 3.40 -3.14 -4.30
N ILE A 10 4.69 -2.79 -4.21
CA ILE A 10 5.67 -3.05 -5.28
C ILE A 10 5.82 -4.55 -5.57
N LEU A 11 5.87 -5.40 -4.53
CA LEU A 11 6.02 -6.84 -4.70
C LEU A 11 4.84 -7.48 -5.45
N LEU A 12 3.64 -6.91 -5.33
CA LEU A 12 2.44 -7.48 -5.94
C LEU A 12 2.21 -7.00 -7.38
N CYS A 13 2.46 -5.73 -7.70
CA CYS A 13 2.19 -5.18 -9.04
C CYS A 13 3.42 -4.72 -9.83
N GLY A 14 4.60 -4.65 -9.20
CA GLY A 14 5.88 -4.31 -9.84
C GLY A 14 6.21 -2.82 -9.91
N PHE A 15 5.41 -1.93 -9.31
CA PHE A 15 5.66 -0.48 -9.31
C PHE A 15 5.29 0.21 -7.99
N PRO A 16 5.91 1.35 -7.63
CA PRO A 16 5.56 2.09 -6.42
C PRO A 16 4.16 2.72 -6.50
N PRO A 17 3.45 2.81 -5.36
CA PRO A 17 2.10 3.38 -5.29
C PRO A 17 2.07 4.90 -5.50
N PHE A 18 3.19 5.59 -5.26
CA PHE A 18 3.31 7.04 -5.39
C PHE A 18 4.34 7.37 -6.48
N ARG A 19 3.93 8.16 -7.48
CA ARG A 19 4.76 8.62 -8.59
C ARG A 19 4.32 10.03 -9.00
N SER A 20 5.26 10.94 -9.18
CA SER A 20 5.04 12.21 -9.86
C SER A 20 5.29 12.07 -11.36
N GLN A 21 4.54 12.80 -12.17
CA GLN A 21 4.58 12.66 -13.62
C GLN A 21 5.89 13.23 -14.20
N ASP A 22 6.33 14.37 -13.67
CA ASP A 22 7.54 15.09 -14.10
C ASP A 22 8.76 14.87 -13.19
N ARG A 23 8.72 13.82 -12.34
CA ARG A 23 9.71 13.58 -11.28
C ARG A 23 9.86 14.76 -10.31
N ASP A 24 8.82 15.57 -10.21
CA ASP A 24 8.73 16.66 -9.24
C ASP A 24 8.69 16.07 -7.81
N GLN A 25 9.57 16.56 -6.94
CA GLN A 25 9.67 16.07 -5.56
C GLN A 25 8.60 16.67 -4.65
N GLU A 26 8.16 17.90 -4.90
CA GLU A 26 7.12 18.56 -4.12
C GLU A 26 5.77 17.90 -4.39
N GLU A 27 5.45 17.64 -5.66
CA GLU A 27 4.25 16.89 -6.05
C GLU A 27 4.25 15.48 -5.43
N LEU A 28 5.38 14.76 -5.54
CA LEU A 28 5.51 13.43 -4.93
C LEU A 28 5.27 13.47 -3.42
N PHE A 29 5.84 14.47 -2.73
CA PHE A 29 5.65 14.63 -1.30
C PHE A 29 4.19 14.92 -0.94
N GLN A 30 3.51 15.77 -1.71
CA GLN A 30 2.08 16.05 -1.54
C GLN A 30 1.23 14.79 -1.71
N ILE A 31 1.47 13.98 -2.76
CA ILE A 31 0.76 12.73 -2.99
C ILE A 31 0.96 11.77 -1.80
N ILE A 32 2.20 11.66 -1.30
CA ILE A 32 2.52 10.83 -0.12
C ILE A 32 1.80 11.33 1.12
N GLN A 33 1.77 12.65 1.35
CA GLN A 33 1.10 13.26 2.51
C GLN A 33 -0.42 13.08 2.47
N LEU A 34 -1.01 13.16 1.28
CA LEU A 34 -2.44 12.92 1.09
C LEU A 34 -2.78 11.42 1.16
N GLY A 35 -1.78 10.55 0.92
CA GLY A 35 -1.98 9.11 0.88
C GLY A 35 -2.83 8.67 -0.33
N HIS A 36 -2.81 9.44 -1.41
CA HIS A 36 -3.51 9.07 -2.65
C HIS A 36 -2.69 8.07 -3.44
N TYR A 37 -3.24 6.87 -3.61
CA TYR A 37 -2.73 5.86 -4.53
C TYR A 37 -3.93 5.03 -5.02
N GLU A 38 -3.73 4.33 -6.14
CA GLU A 38 -4.79 3.57 -6.79
C GLU A 38 -4.36 2.13 -7.06
N PHE A 39 -5.32 1.22 -7.15
CA PHE A 39 -5.10 -0.15 -7.57
C PHE A 39 -5.44 -0.27 -9.05
N LEU A 40 -4.48 0.09 -9.92
CA LEU A 40 -4.69 0.23 -11.36
C LEU A 40 -4.90 -1.14 -12.05
N SER A 41 -5.93 -1.22 -12.89
CA SER A 41 -6.09 -2.31 -13.86
C SER A 41 -5.06 -2.16 -15.01
N PRO A 42 -4.58 -3.27 -15.61
CA PRO A 42 -4.93 -4.66 -15.30
C PRO A 42 -4.09 -5.29 -14.17
N TYR A 43 -3.09 -4.57 -13.66
CA TYR A 43 -2.08 -5.12 -12.73
C TYR A 43 -2.68 -5.64 -11.42
N TRP A 44 -3.76 -5.02 -10.96
CA TRP A 44 -4.44 -5.38 -9.71
C TRP A 44 -5.67 -6.27 -9.89
N ASP A 45 -6.03 -6.65 -11.11
CA ASP A 45 -7.28 -7.39 -11.36
C ASP A 45 -7.24 -8.80 -10.79
N ASN A 46 -6.08 -9.46 -10.89
CA ASN A 46 -5.88 -10.82 -10.38
C ASN A 46 -5.40 -10.88 -8.92
N ILE A 47 -5.20 -9.72 -8.28
CA ILE A 47 -4.74 -9.66 -6.89
C ILE A 47 -5.94 -9.70 -5.94
N SER A 48 -5.89 -10.60 -4.95
CA SER A 48 -6.97 -10.80 -3.99
C SER A 48 -7.36 -9.50 -3.26
N ALA A 49 -8.66 -9.35 -2.98
CA ALA A 49 -9.17 -8.23 -2.18
C ALA A 49 -8.54 -8.16 -0.78
N ALA A 50 -8.19 -9.30 -0.19
CA ALA A 50 -7.51 -9.35 1.12
C ALA A 50 -6.09 -8.74 1.07
N ALA A 51 -5.36 -8.89 -0.04
CA ALA A 51 -4.06 -8.24 -0.21
C ALA A 51 -4.22 -6.71 -0.30
N LYS A 52 -5.22 -6.27 -1.07
CA LYS A 52 -5.57 -4.84 -1.22
C LYS A 52 -5.96 -4.25 0.14
N ASP A 53 -6.80 -4.93 0.94
CA ASP A 53 -7.17 -4.47 2.28
C ASP A 53 -5.96 -4.36 3.22
N LEU A 54 -5.01 -5.30 3.16
CA LEU A 54 -3.82 -5.20 4.00
C LEU A 54 -2.99 -3.95 3.65
N ILE A 55 -2.82 -3.66 2.36
CA ILE A 55 -2.11 -2.47 1.89
C ILE A 55 -2.84 -1.21 2.33
N THR A 56 -4.16 -1.16 2.21
CA THR A 56 -4.92 0.03 2.62
C THR A 56 -4.77 0.33 4.09
N ARG A 57 -4.65 -0.68 4.94
CA ARG A 57 -4.40 -0.51 6.38
C ARG A 57 -2.96 -0.17 6.74
N LEU A 58 -2.01 -0.50 5.86
CA LEU A 58 -0.58 -0.15 6.01
C LEU A 58 -0.27 1.27 5.52
N LEU A 59 -0.96 1.73 4.47
CA LEU A 59 -0.80 3.04 3.83
C LEU A 59 -1.84 4.06 4.32
N ILE A 60 -2.24 3.96 5.59
CA ILE A 60 -3.04 5.01 6.25
C ILE A 60 -2.11 6.16 6.66
N VAL A 61 -2.49 7.39 6.27
CA VAL A 61 -1.74 8.62 6.60
C VAL A 61 -1.64 8.80 8.11
N ASP A 62 -2.77 8.71 8.81
CA ASP A 62 -2.87 8.76 10.27
C ASP A 62 -2.11 7.58 10.93
N PRO A 63 -0.98 7.83 11.62
CA PRO A 63 -0.19 6.77 12.23
C PRO A 63 -0.92 6.01 13.34
N GLN A 64 -1.91 6.61 14.01
CA GLN A 64 -2.65 5.94 15.08
C GLN A 64 -3.66 4.92 14.54
N LYS A 65 -4.17 5.15 13.33
CA LYS A 65 -5.06 4.21 12.63
C LYS A 65 -4.30 3.16 11.83
N ARG A 66 -3.02 3.41 11.52
CA ARG A 66 -2.16 2.51 10.76
C ARG A 66 -1.91 1.21 11.52
N TYR A 67 -1.98 0.11 10.80
CA TYR A 67 -1.70 -1.21 11.38
C TYR A 67 -0.27 -1.32 11.92
N THR A 68 -0.18 -1.87 13.12
CA THR A 68 1.07 -2.35 13.74
C THR A 68 1.49 -3.69 13.14
N ALA A 69 2.76 -4.05 13.29
CA ALA A 69 3.27 -5.34 12.81
C ALA A 69 2.48 -6.55 13.35
N ARG A 70 2.04 -6.48 14.62
CA ARG A 70 1.24 -7.54 15.25
C ARG A 70 -0.15 -7.67 14.61
N GLN A 71 -0.79 -6.55 14.27
CA GLN A 71 -2.08 -6.55 13.56
C GLN A 71 -1.95 -7.09 12.14
N VAL A 72 -0.85 -6.76 11.45
CA VAL A 72 -0.54 -7.31 10.11
C VAL A 72 -0.41 -8.83 10.15
N LEU A 73 0.34 -9.37 11.11
CA LEU A 73 0.51 -10.82 11.26
C LEU A 73 -0.81 -11.56 11.54
N GLN A 74 -1.79 -10.86 12.11
CA GLN A 74 -3.13 -11.41 12.37
C GLN A 74 -4.10 -11.23 11.19
N HIS A 75 -3.71 -10.48 10.17
CA HIS A 75 -4.57 -10.17 9.03
C HIS A 75 -4.87 -11.44 8.21
N PRO A 76 -6.11 -11.62 7.71
CA PRO A 76 -6.50 -12.79 6.92
C PRO A 76 -5.57 -13.06 5.74
N TRP A 77 -5.08 -12.02 5.05
CA TRP A 77 -4.16 -12.22 3.94
C TRP A 77 -2.86 -12.93 4.34
N ILE A 78 -2.30 -12.62 5.52
CA ILE A 78 -1.09 -13.29 6.04
C ILE A 78 -1.44 -14.68 6.59
N ARG A 79 -2.57 -14.80 7.30
CA ARG A 79 -2.97 -16.06 7.94
C ARG A 79 -3.48 -17.13 6.98
N THR A 80 -4.06 -16.73 5.84
CA THR A 80 -4.60 -17.63 4.81
C THR A 80 -3.58 -17.95 3.73
N ALA A 81 -2.44 -17.25 3.69
CA ALA A 81 -1.32 -17.58 2.80
C ALA A 81 -0.50 -18.80 3.29
N GLY A 82 -1.09 -19.67 4.13
CA GLY A 82 -0.51 -20.91 4.65
C GLY A 82 -1.40 -22.10 4.35
#